data_AF-A0A0G1QIS1-F1
#
_entry.id   AF-A0A0G1QIS1-F1
#
_cell.length_a   1.000
_cell.length_b   1.000
_cell.length_c   1.000
_cell.angle_alpha   90.00
_cell.angle_beta   90.00
_cell.angle_gamma   90.00
#
_symmetry.space_group_name_H-M   'P 1'
#
loop_
_entity.id
_entity.type
_entity.pdbx_description
1 polymer ?
#
loop_
_entity_poly.entity_id
_entity_poly.type
_entity_poly.pdbx_seq_one_letter_code
_entity_poly.pdbx_strand_id
1 'polypeptide(L)'
;MDAEQGKTHGCEGTEDFKQRLKAKQERLPKGIRTQIRRLKEAGKLEEVALVRKTAEEKITRHAIAADEFGKTLKEIICTDDPVEEAAAEIKITWLMHAVGLIETQRARTAQLMEILDAQPPEILPQVEALMPGIVKQVEPFMQLPRAG
;
A
#
# COMPACT_ATOMS: atom_id res chain seq x y z
N MET A 1 36.35 7.91 2.97
CA MET A 1 35.12 7.93 3.79
C MET A 1 33.99 7.97 2.79
N ASP A 2 33.66 6.77 2.35
CA ASP A 2 32.78 6.46 1.25
C ASP A 2 31.34 6.76 1.67
N ALA A 3 30.65 7.53 0.84
CA ALA A 3 29.23 7.76 1.01
C ALA A 3 28.49 6.46 0.71
N GLU A 4 27.99 5.80 1.76
CA GLU A 4 26.90 4.82 1.62
C GLU A 4 25.68 5.55 1.07
N GLN A 5 25.61 5.62 -0.26
CA GLN A 5 24.38 5.89 -0.97
C GLN A 5 23.50 4.64 -0.79
N GLY A 6 22.67 4.67 0.27
CA GLY A 6 21.52 3.79 0.41
C GLY A 6 20.70 3.86 -0.88
N LYS A 7 20.86 2.80 -1.68
CA LYS A 7 20.38 2.70 -3.05
C LYS A 7 18.88 2.43 -2.99
N THR A 8 18.08 3.49 -2.83
CA THR A 8 16.64 3.43 -3.06
C THR A 8 16.46 3.12 -4.55
N HIS A 9 16.32 1.83 -4.89
CA HIS A 9 15.99 1.41 -6.25
C HIS A 9 14.52 1.77 -6.51
N GLY A 10 14.26 3.05 -6.74
CA GLY A 10 12.95 3.50 -7.17
C GLY A 10 12.59 2.84 -8.51
N CYS A 11 11.31 2.55 -8.73
CA CYS A 11 10.87 2.06 -10.03
C CYS A 11 11.14 3.13 -11.09
N GLU A 12 12.14 2.93 -11.95
CA GLU A 12 12.45 3.85 -13.04
C GLU A 12 11.60 3.48 -14.26
N GLY A 13 10.47 4.17 -14.42
CA GLY A 13 9.57 4.02 -15.57
C GLY A 13 8.60 2.84 -15.50
N THR A 14 7.70 2.78 -16.48
CA THR A 14 6.53 1.87 -16.48
C THR A 14 6.91 0.40 -16.64
N GLU A 15 7.99 0.09 -17.35
CA GLU A 15 8.41 -1.29 -17.59
C GLU A 15 9.11 -1.93 -16.37
N ASP A 16 9.95 -1.18 -15.66
CA ASP A 16 10.57 -1.65 -14.40
C ASP A 16 9.49 -1.91 -13.33
N PHE A 17 8.51 -1.01 -13.22
CA PHE A 17 7.34 -1.21 -12.36
C PHE A 17 6.57 -2.50 -12.70
N LYS A 18 6.32 -2.78 -13.99
CA LYS A 18 5.63 -4.02 -14.42
C LYS A 18 6.44 -5.27 -14.07
N GLN A 19 7.76 -5.23 -14.23
CA GLN A 19 8.64 -6.35 -13.89
C GLN A 19 8.67 -6.62 -12.38
N ARG A 20 8.89 -5.59 -11.57
CA ARG A 20 8.85 -5.68 -10.10
C ARG A 20 7.49 -6.17 -9.60
N LEU A 21 6.40 -5.64 -10.16
CA LEU A 21 5.06 -6.11 -9.85
C LEU A 21 4.91 -7.60 -10.15
N LYS A 22 5.37 -8.09 -11.32
CA LYS A 22 5.30 -9.51 -11.67
C LYS A 22 6.06 -10.38 -10.67
N ALA A 23 7.23 -9.94 -10.22
CA ALA A 23 8.05 -10.68 -9.25
C ALA A 23 7.39 -10.76 -7.85
N LYS A 24 6.70 -9.70 -7.44
CA LYS A 24 6.06 -9.65 -6.11
C LYS A 24 4.64 -10.20 -6.07
N GLN A 25 3.94 -10.20 -7.21
CA GLN A 25 2.49 -10.42 -7.26
C GLN A 25 2.07 -11.75 -6.60
N GLU A 26 2.89 -12.79 -6.57
CA GLU A 26 2.51 -14.07 -5.96
C GLU A 26 2.59 -14.06 -4.42
N ARG A 27 3.52 -13.28 -3.84
CA ARG A 27 3.72 -13.17 -2.39
C ARG A 27 2.87 -12.10 -1.71
N LEU A 28 2.29 -11.17 -2.47
CA LEU A 28 1.42 -10.13 -1.92
C LEU A 28 0.14 -10.74 -1.27
N PRO A 29 -0.37 -10.12 -0.19
CA PRO A 29 -1.66 -10.44 0.41
C PRO A 29 -2.79 -10.54 -0.61
N LYS A 30 -3.73 -11.49 -0.41
CA LYS A 30 -4.83 -11.75 -1.36
C LYS A 30 -5.66 -10.51 -1.68
N GLY A 31 -5.90 -9.64 -0.71
CA GLY A 31 -6.60 -8.37 -0.91
C GLY A 31 -5.89 -7.47 -1.92
N ILE A 32 -4.57 -7.29 -1.72
CA ILE A 32 -3.69 -6.50 -2.60
C ILE A 32 -3.65 -7.10 -4.01
N ARG A 33 -3.46 -8.42 -4.13
CA ARG A 33 -3.48 -9.12 -5.43
C ARG A 33 -4.79 -8.93 -6.20
N THR A 34 -5.92 -9.02 -5.49
CA THR A 34 -7.25 -8.84 -6.09
C THR A 34 -7.42 -7.41 -6.61
N GLN A 35 -6.94 -6.43 -5.87
CA GLN A 35 -7.06 -5.03 -6.28
C GLN A 35 -6.12 -4.69 -7.44
N ILE A 36 -4.90 -5.22 -7.46
CA ILE A 36 -4.00 -5.14 -8.61
C ILE A 36 -4.68 -5.74 -9.86
N ARG A 37 -5.37 -6.88 -9.74
CA ARG A 37 -6.09 -7.48 -10.86
C ARG A 37 -7.19 -6.56 -11.39
N ARG A 38 -8.00 -5.97 -10.51
CA ARG A 38 -9.05 -5.01 -10.88
C ARG A 38 -8.48 -3.77 -11.59
N LEU A 39 -7.35 -3.26 -11.11
CA LEU A 39 -6.66 -2.12 -11.75
C LEU A 39 -6.11 -2.48 -13.13
N LYS A 40 -5.61 -3.72 -13.32
CA LYS A 40 -5.21 -4.25 -14.64
C LYS A 40 -6.40 -4.33 -15.60
N GLU A 41 -7.51 -4.91 -15.14
CA GLU A 41 -8.75 -5.06 -15.93
C GLU A 41 -9.33 -3.69 -16.33
N ALA A 42 -9.18 -2.67 -15.49
CA ALA A 42 -9.66 -1.31 -15.74
C ALA A 42 -8.68 -0.44 -16.57
N GLY A 43 -7.49 -0.94 -16.94
CA GLY A 43 -6.46 -0.15 -17.62
C GLY A 43 -5.79 0.93 -16.75
N LYS A 44 -6.03 0.93 -15.43
CA LYS A 44 -5.59 1.97 -14.49
C LYS A 44 -4.30 1.63 -13.74
N LEU A 45 -3.70 0.47 -14.01
CA LEU A 45 -2.46 0.09 -13.37
C LEU A 45 -1.31 1.06 -13.72
N GLU A 46 -1.30 1.59 -14.94
CA GLU A 46 -0.32 2.59 -15.38
C GLU A 46 -0.60 3.97 -14.76
N GLU A 47 -1.87 4.29 -14.48
CA GLU A 47 -2.26 5.47 -13.71
C GLU A 47 -1.76 5.41 -12.26
N VAL A 48 -1.68 4.22 -11.65
CA VAL A 48 -1.05 4.01 -10.32
C VAL A 48 0.46 4.31 -10.35
N ALA A 49 1.15 4.07 -11.47
CA ALA A 49 2.54 4.46 -11.64
C ALA A 49 2.71 5.99 -11.83
N LEU A 50 1.67 6.63 -12.38
CA LEU A 50 1.60 8.03 -12.80
C LEU A 50 0.75 8.93 -11.88
N VAL A 51 0.40 8.51 -10.65
CA VAL A 51 -0.52 9.21 -9.74
C VAL A 51 -0.04 10.64 -9.45
N ARG A 52 -0.44 11.57 -10.33
CA ARG A 52 -0.25 13.01 -10.17
C ARG A 52 -1.20 13.84 -11.04
N LYS A 53 -2.21 13.25 -11.72
CA LYS A 53 -2.98 14.03 -12.72
C LYS A 53 -4.51 13.96 -12.64
N THR A 54 -5.08 13.47 -11.55
CA THR A 54 -6.56 13.37 -11.45
C THR A 54 -7.12 13.82 -10.10
N ALA A 55 -6.37 14.64 -9.36
CA ALA A 55 -6.78 15.20 -8.07
C ALA A 55 -7.15 16.70 -8.14
N GLU A 56 -7.40 17.26 -9.34
CA GLU A 56 -7.74 18.68 -9.51
C GLU A 56 -9.24 18.96 -9.46
N GLU A 57 -10.11 17.95 -9.48
CA GLU A 57 -11.57 18.16 -9.50
C GLU A 57 -12.23 17.49 -8.29
N LYS A 58 -12.48 18.31 -7.26
CA LYS A 58 -13.10 17.96 -5.95
C LYS A 58 -12.26 17.00 -5.09
N ILE A 59 -11.44 17.57 -4.22
CA ILE A 59 -10.73 16.83 -3.16
C ILE A 59 -11.76 16.30 -2.15
N THR A 60 -12.23 15.08 -2.35
CA THR A 60 -13.02 14.32 -1.36
C THR A 60 -12.09 13.45 -0.53
N ARG A 61 -12.45 13.11 0.72
CA ARG A 61 -11.64 12.19 1.55
C ARG A 61 -11.37 10.85 0.86
N HIS A 62 -12.33 10.37 0.08
CA HIS A 62 -12.18 9.16 -0.72
C HIS A 62 -11.12 9.32 -1.82
N ALA A 63 -11.07 10.49 -2.47
CA ALA A 63 -10.02 10.80 -3.46
C ALA A 63 -8.64 10.87 -2.80
N ILE A 64 -8.51 11.47 -1.61
CA ILE A 64 -7.22 11.51 -0.87
C ILE A 64 -6.82 10.10 -0.43
N ALA A 65 -7.74 9.31 0.10
CA ALA A 65 -7.47 7.92 0.49
C ALA A 65 -7.11 7.04 -0.72
N ALA A 66 -7.71 7.29 -1.89
CA ALA A 66 -7.38 6.61 -3.14
C ALA A 66 -6.01 7.02 -3.71
N ASP A 67 -5.65 8.30 -3.58
CA ASP A 67 -4.32 8.83 -3.94
C ASP A 67 -3.24 8.20 -3.06
N GLU A 68 -3.45 8.19 -1.74
CA GLU A 68 -2.54 7.54 -0.80
C GLU A 68 -2.47 6.03 -1.03
N PHE A 69 -3.59 5.39 -1.35
CA PHE A 69 -3.63 3.98 -1.74
C PHE A 69 -2.75 3.72 -2.96
N GLY A 70 -2.81 4.58 -3.99
CA GLY A 70 -1.97 4.47 -5.18
C GLY A 70 -0.48 4.63 -4.87
N LYS A 71 -0.12 5.61 -4.04
CA LYS A 71 1.27 5.82 -3.60
C LYS A 71 1.80 4.63 -2.80
N THR A 72 1.04 4.16 -1.82
CA THR A 72 1.45 3.01 -1.00
C THR A 72 1.53 1.73 -1.83
N LEU A 73 0.66 1.54 -2.81
CA LEU A 73 0.79 0.41 -3.74
C LEU A 73 2.09 0.48 -4.55
N LYS A 74 2.50 1.68 -4.96
CA LYS A 74 3.80 1.90 -5.61
C LYS A 74 4.97 1.65 -4.66
N GLU A 75 4.89 2.10 -3.40
CA GLU A 75 5.90 1.82 -2.37
C GLU A 75 6.13 0.32 -2.22
N ILE A 76 5.06 -0.47 -2.07
CA ILE A 76 5.14 -1.95 -1.99
C ILE A 76 5.85 -2.53 -3.21
N ILE A 77 5.51 -2.06 -4.41
CA ILE A 77 6.08 -2.61 -5.65
C ILE A 77 7.55 -2.23 -5.80
N CYS A 78 7.93 -1.01 -5.39
CA CYS A 78 9.24 -0.44 -5.67
C CYS A 78 10.26 -0.61 -4.55
N THR A 79 9.87 -0.77 -3.29
CA THR A 79 10.84 -1.01 -2.20
C THR A 79 11.46 -2.40 -2.34
N ASP A 80 12.73 -2.56 -2.00
CA ASP A 80 13.38 -3.87 -1.86
C ASP A 80 13.61 -4.23 -0.39
N ASP A 81 13.27 -3.33 0.55
CA ASP A 81 13.36 -3.56 1.98
C ASP A 81 12.11 -4.33 2.47
N PRO A 82 12.27 -5.54 3.03
CA PRO A 82 11.15 -6.34 3.51
C PRO A 82 10.40 -5.70 4.70
N VAL A 83 11.06 -4.88 5.52
CA VAL A 83 10.41 -4.17 6.64
C VAL A 83 9.52 -3.05 6.10
N GLU A 84 10.03 -2.26 5.14
CA GLU A 84 9.23 -1.21 4.49
C GLU A 84 8.08 -1.80 3.69
N GLU A 85 8.30 -2.93 3.00
CA GLU A 85 7.27 -3.64 2.26
C GLU A 85 6.12 -4.08 3.17
N ALA A 86 6.44 -4.77 4.27
CA ALA A 86 5.44 -5.21 5.24
C ALA A 86 4.69 -4.02 5.89
N ALA A 87 5.39 -2.95 6.22
CA ALA A 87 4.79 -1.72 6.73
C ALA A 87 3.81 -1.10 5.72
N ALA A 88 4.18 -1.08 4.43
CA ALA A 88 3.34 -0.57 3.36
C ALA A 88 2.14 -1.50 3.08
N GLU A 89 2.29 -2.83 3.18
CA GLU A 89 1.20 -3.80 3.10
C GLU A 89 0.17 -3.64 4.23
N ILE A 90 0.63 -3.34 5.44
CA ILE A 90 -0.24 -2.99 6.57
C ILE A 90 -0.98 -1.69 6.25
N LYS A 91 -0.27 -0.63 5.88
CA LYS A 91 -0.86 0.68 5.53
C LYS A 91 -1.91 0.56 4.44
N ILE A 92 -1.64 -0.17 3.36
CA ILE A 92 -2.59 -0.32 2.25
C ILE A 92 -3.84 -1.10 2.67
N THR A 93 -3.74 -2.04 3.61
CA THR A 93 -4.89 -2.77 4.17
C THR A 93 -5.84 -1.83 4.92
N TRP A 94 -5.31 -0.86 5.66
CA TRP A 94 -6.12 0.19 6.28
C TRP A 94 -6.76 1.11 5.24
N LEU A 95 -6.01 1.52 4.22
CA LEU A 95 -6.52 2.36 3.14
C LEU A 95 -7.62 1.66 2.34
N MET A 96 -7.51 0.35 2.09
CA MET A 96 -8.56 -0.46 1.48
C MET A 96 -9.87 -0.41 2.27
N HIS A 97 -9.81 -0.39 3.60
CA HIS A 97 -11.00 -0.21 4.42
C HIS A 97 -11.56 1.21 4.29
N ALA A 98 -10.70 2.23 4.33
CA ALA A 98 -11.11 3.64 4.20
C ALA A 98 -11.80 3.94 2.86
N VAL A 99 -11.41 3.29 1.76
CA VAL A 99 -12.04 3.43 0.44
C VAL A 99 -13.16 2.42 0.17
N GLY A 100 -13.57 1.63 1.17
CA GLY A 100 -14.69 0.70 1.08
C GLY A 100 -14.42 -0.60 0.30
N LEU A 101 -13.16 -0.95 0.04
CA LEU A 101 -12.78 -2.24 -0.57
C LEU A 101 -12.74 -3.39 0.44
N ILE A 102 -12.48 -3.08 1.71
CA ILE A 102 -12.67 -3.99 2.83
C ILE A 102 -13.84 -3.46 3.66
N GLU A 103 -14.96 -4.15 3.63
CA GLU A 103 -16.22 -3.63 4.17
C GLU A 103 -16.28 -3.65 5.71
N THR A 104 -15.52 -4.54 6.36
CA THR A 104 -15.64 -4.75 7.81
C THR A 104 -14.30 -4.63 8.52
N GLN A 105 -14.35 -4.13 9.77
CA GLN A 105 -13.21 -4.15 10.67
C GLN A 105 -12.66 -5.56 10.87
N ARG A 106 -13.53 -6.59 10.95
CA ARG A 106 -13.12 -7.99 11.10
C ARG A 106 -12.29 -8.47 9.90
N ALA A 107 -12.74 -8.18 8.68
CA ALA A 107 -12.00 -8.55 7.47
C ALA A 107 -10.66 -7.81 7.36
N ARG A 108 -10.62 -6.54 7.78
CA ARG A 108 -9.36 -5.78 7.88
C ARG A 108 -8.40 -6.42 8.86
N THR A 109 -8.85 -6.71 10.08
CA THR A 109 -8.03 -7.37 11.11
C THR A 109 -7.52 -8.71 10.64
N ALA A 110 -8.35 -9.54 9.99
CA ALA A 110 -7.90 -10.83 9.45
C ALA A 110 -6.76 -10.66 8.44
N GLN A 111 -6.87 -9.71 7.50
CA GLN A 111 -5.79 -9.45 6.53
C GLN A 111 -4.52 -8.89 7.18
N LEU A 112 -4.66 -8.06 8.22
CA LEU A 112 -3.50 -7.59 8.98
C LEU A 112 -2.77 -8.73 9.68
N MET A 113 -3.51 -9.67 10.28
CA MET A 113 -2.92 -10.86 10.90
C MET A 113 -2.22 -11.74 9.85
N GLU A 114 -2.84 -11.95 8.68
CA GLU A 114 -2.19 -12.69 7.58
C GLU A 114 -0.85 -12.07 7.16
N ILE A 115 -0.75 -10.73 7.13
CA ILE A 115 0.50 -10.04 6.82
C ILE A 115 1.54 -10.30 7.91
N LEU A 116 1.17 -10.11 9.18
CA LEU A 116 2.08 -10.28 10.32
C LEU A 116 2.57 -11.74 10.46
N ASP A 117 1.67 -12.71 10.32
CA ASP A 117 1.98 -14.15 10.41
C ASP A 117 2.89 -14.62 9.27
N ALA A 118 2.90 -13.92 8.14
CA ALA A 118 3.76 -14.21 6.99
C ALA A 118 5.17 -13.63 7.12
N GLN A 119 5.43 -12.76 8.10
CA GLN A 119 6.74 -12.12 8.25
C GLN A 119 7.76 -13.07 8.90
N PRO A 120 9.02 -13.09 8.41
CA PRO A 120 10.12 -13.74 9.11
C PRO A 120 10.27 -13.23 10.56
N PRO A 121 10.59 -14.11 11.53
CA PRO A 121 10.77 -13.73 12.93
C PRO A 121 11.79 -12.60 13.17
N GLU A 122 12.77 -12.47 12.27
CA GLU A 122 13.84 -11.48 12.36
C GLU A 122 13.37 -10.05 12.02
N ILE A 123 12.32 -9.93 11.20
CA ILE A 123 11.81 -8.63 10.76
C ILE A 123 10.53 -8.22 11.49
N LEU A 124 9.77 -9.18 12.02
CA LEU A 124 8.51 -8.92 12.72
C LEU A 124 8.62 -7.86 13.83
N PRO A 125 9.64 -7.85 14.72
CA PRO A 125 9.76 -6.81 15.75
C PRO A 125 9.95 -5.40 15.17
N GLN A 126 10.61 -5.29 14.02
CA GLN A 126 10.84 -4.02 13.33
C GLN A 126 9.54 -3.52 12.71
N VAL A 127 8.76 -4.42 12.09
CA VAL A 127 7.43 -4.11 11.57
C VAL A 127 6.48 -3.68 12.69
N GLU A 128 6.47 -4.39 13.82
CA GLU A 128 5.66 -4.04 15.00
C GLU A 128 6.02 -2.67 15.56
N ALA A 129 7.32 -2.32 15.60
CA ALA A 129 7.78 -1.00 16.05
C ALA A 129 7.27 0.14 15.17
N LEU A 130 7.00 -0.11 13.88
CA LEU A 130 6.45 0.88 12.95
C LEU A 130 4.93 1.06 13.07
N MET A 131 4.22 0.12 13.70
CA MET A 131 2.75 0.13 13.80
C MET A 131 2.15 1.43 14.32
N PRO A 132 2.66 2.06 15.41
CA PRO A 132 2.11 3.33 15.89
C PRO A 132 2.21 4.45 14.83
N GLY A 133 3.32 4.48 14.09
CA GLY A 133 3.55 5.43 13.01
C GLY A 133 2.59 5.20 11.84
N ILE A 134 2.38 3.93 11.46
CA ILE A 134 1.44 3.55 10.40
C ILE A 134 0.01 3.95 10.78
N VAL A 135 -0.42 3.64 12.01
CA VAL A 135 -1.76 4.03 12.51
C VAL A 135 -1.97 5.54 12.42
N LYS A 136 -0.98 6.33 12.85
CA LYS A 136 -1.04 7.79 12.75
C LYS A 136 -1.13 8.30 11.30
N GLN A 137 -0.48 7.64 10.36
CA GLN A 137 -0.56 7.99 8.93
C GLN A 137 -1.95 7.70 8.35
N VAL A 138 -2.61 6.61 8.77
CA VAL A 138 -3.90 6.20 8.19
C VAL A 138 -5.11 6.80 8.90
N GLU A 139 -4.96 7.24 10.15
CA GLU A 139 -6.02 7.84 10.96
C GLU A 139 -6.85 8.93 10.25
N PRO A 140 -6.25 9.87 9.48
CA PRO A 140 -7.02 10.90 8.76
C PRO A 140 -8.01 10.34 7.72
N PHE A 141 -7.77 9.13 7.22
CA PHE A 141 -8.61 8.47 6.21
C PHE A 141 -9.71 7.60 6.82
N MET A 142 -9.53 7.17 8.07
CA MET A 142 -10.38 6.18 8.75
C MET A 142 -11.63 6.78 9.41
N GLN A 143 -11.72 8.11 9.50
CA GLN A 143 -12.91 8.79 10.01
C GLN A 143 -14.07 8.70 8.99
N LEU A 144 -14.79 7.59 9.05
CA LEU A 144 -16.13 7.41 8.47
C LEU A 144 -17.09 8.51 9.00
N PRO A 145 -18.12 8.91 8.22
CA PRO A 145 -18.87 10.13 8.45
C PRO A 145 -19.46 10.19 9.86
N ARG A 146 -19.46 11.39 10.46
CA ARG A 146 -20.48 11.73 11.44
C ARG A 146 -21.82 11.49 10.73
N ALA A 147 -22.54 10.46 11.16
CA ALA A 147 -23.95 10.34 10.85
C ALA A 147 -24.59 11.70 11.19
N GLY A 148 -25.42 12.19 10.27
CA GLY A 148 -26.12 13.47 10.40
C GLY A 148 -26.97 13.54 11.65
#